data_AF-A0A3D5KLE4-F1
#
_entry.id   AF-A0A3D5KLE4-F1
#
_cell.length_a   1.000
_cell.length_b   1.000
_cell.length_c   1.000
_cell.angle_alpha   90.00
_cell.angle_beta   90.00
_cell.angle_gamma   90.00
#
_symmetry.space_group_name_H-M   'P 1'
#
loop_
_entity.id
_entity.type
_entity.pdbx_description
1 polymer ?
#
loop_
_entity_poly.entity_id
_entity_poly.type
_entity_poly.pdbx_seq_one_letter_code
_entity_poly.pdbx_strand_id
1 'polypeptide(L)' 'MEFTINQIAGMLRGEVRGDGNQKISMLGKIQDAKKGQIAFLANPKY' A
#
# COMPACT_ATOMS: atom_id res chain seq x y z
N MET A 1 -4.55 -5.61 12.48
CA MET A 1 -4.26 -6.80 11.64
C MET A 1 -3.20 -6.37 10.64
N GLU A 2 -2.09 -7.09 10.50
CA GLU A 2 -0.99 -6.74 9.59
C GLU A 2 -1.05 -7.61 8.33
N PHE A 3 -0.81 -7.00 7.16
CA PHE A 3 -0.70 -7.70 5.87
C PHE A 3 0.62 -7.35 5.21
N THR A 4 1.20 -8.26 4.45
CA THR A 4 2.32 -7.92 3.58
C THR A 4 1.83 -7.22 2.31
N ILE A 5 2.70 -6.42 1.68
CA ILE A 5 2.39 -5.81 0.38
C ILE A 5 2.02 -6.90 -0.65
N ASN A 6 2.70 -8.04 -0.64
CA ASN A 6 2.39 -9.18 -1.52
C ASN A 6 0.96 -9.73 -1.30
N GLN A 7 0.51 -9.84 -0.05
CA GLN A 7 -0.86 -10.28 0.24
C GLN A 7 -1.89 -9.30 -0.31
N ILE A 8 -1.67 -8.00 -0.11
CA ILE A 8 -2.55 -6.94 -0.59
C ILE A 8 -2.58 -6.91 -2.13
N ALA A 9 -1.42 -7.00 -2.77
CA ALA A 9 -1.32 -7.07 -4.22
C ALA A 9 -2.07 -8.29 -4.79
N GLY A 10 -1.95 -9.45 -4.14
CA GLY A 10 -2.70 -10.65 -4.52
C GLY A 10 -4.22 -10.45 -4.44
N MET A 11 -4.71 -9.80 -3.39
CA MET A 11 -6.15 -9.48 -3.25
C MET A 11 -6.65 -8.51 -4.34
N LEU A 12 -5.81 -7.55 -4.75
CA LEU A 12 -6.16 -6.54 -5.74
C LEU A 12 -5.83 -6.95 -7.18
N ARG A 13 -5.22 -8.12 -7.39
CA ARG A 13 -4.64 -8.56 -8.68
C ARG A 13 -3.67 -7.51 -9.25
N GLY A 14 -2.88 -6.90 -8.36
CA GLY A 14 -1.88 -5.89 -8.68
C GLY A 14 -0.46 -6.46 -8.81
N GLU A 15 0.45 -5.61 -9.26
CA GLU A 15 1.89 -5.90 -9.34
C GLU A 15 2.63 -5.16 -8.21
N VAL A 16 3.64 -5.81 -7.62
CA VAL A 16 4.52 -5.19 -6.62
C VAL A 16 5.84 -4.79 -7.27
N ARG A 17 6.17 -3.49 -7.20
CA ARG A 17 7.51 -2.98 -7.57
C ARG A 17 8.22 -2.50 -6.30
N GLY A 18 9.20 -3.27 -5.84
CA GLY A 18 9.95 -3.01 -4.60
C GLY A 18 9.89 -4.19 -3.62
N ASP A 19 10.00 -3.91 -2.32
CA ASP A 19 9.97 -4.94 -1.27
C ASP A 19 8.54 -5.33 -0.87
N GLY A 20 8.08 -6.47 -1.38
CA GLY A 20 6.77 -7.04 -1.11
C GLY A 20 6.58 -7.64 0.29
N ASN A 21 7.64 -7.80 1.07
CA ASN A 21 7.59 -8.39 2.42
C ASN A 21 7.34 -7.35 3.52
N GLN A 22 7.36 -6.06 3.18
CA GLN A 22 7.00 -5.01 4.12
C GLN A 22 5.57 -5.20 4.63
N LYS A 23 5.39 -4.91 5.92
CA LYS A 23 4.11 -5.02 6.59
C LYS A 23 3.35 -3.71 6.56
N ILE A 24 2.06 -3.82 6.31
CA ILE A 24 1.08 -2.74 6.29
C ILE A 24 0.03 -3.02 7.35
N SER A 25 -0.32 -1.99 8.12
CA SER A 25 -1.29 -2.08 9.21
C SER A 25 -2.46 -1.11 9.04
N MET A 26 -2.35 -0.10 8.17
CA MET A 26 -3.38 0.95 8.03
C MET A 26 -3.33 1.62 6.64
N LEU A 27 -4.41 2.32 6.29
CA LEU A 27 -4.45 3.23 5.13
C LEU A 27 -4.11 4.65 5.57
N GLY A 28 -3.36 5.38 4.73
CA GLY A 28 -2.97 6.77 4.96
C GLY A 28 -3.32 7.65 3.77
N LYS A 29 -3.50 8.96 4.02
CA LYS A 29 -3.57 9.95 2.95
C LYS A 29 -2.20 10.11 2.31
N ILE A 30 -2.15 10.35 1.00
CA ILE A 30 -0.88 10.48 0.25
C ILE A 30 0.07 11.53 0.83
N GLN A 31 -0.47 12.60 1.42
CA GLN A 31 0.29 13.68 2.04
C GLN A 31 0.89 13.36 3.42
N ASP A 32 0.31 12.41 4.17
CA ASP A 32 0.63 12.19 5.59
C ASP A 32 0.99 10.73 5.92
N ALA A 33 1.02 9.86 4.90
CA ALA A 33 1.24 8.43 5.10
C ALA A 33 2.62 8.17 5.73
N LYS A 34 2.62 7.36 6.78
CA LYS A 34 3.83 6.94 7.50
C LYS A 34 4.22 5.51 7.14
N LYS A 35 5.40 5.10 7.57
CA LYS A 35 5.86 3.71 7.44
C LYS A 35 4.81 2.75 8.01
N GLY A 36 4.46 1.72 7.24
CA GLY A 36 3.40 0.77 7.57
C GLY A 36 1.99 1.19 7.14
N GLN A 37 1.86 2.33 6.45
CA GLN A 37 0.59 2.75 5.84
C GLN A 37 0.64 2.68 4.31
N ILE A 38 -0.48 2.28 3.69
CA ILE A 38 -0.67 2.39 2.24
C ILE A 38 -1.43 3.67 1.93
N ALA A 39 -0.90 4.47 1.02
CA ALA A 39 -1.64 5.52 0.32
C ALA A 39 -1.85 5.10 -1.14
N PHE A 40 -2.89 5.66 -1.77
CA PHE A 40 -3.18 5.43 -3.18
C PHE A 40 -3.46 6.76 -3.88
N LEU A 41 -3.13 6.80 -5.17
CA LEU A 41 -3.46 7.91 -6.03
C LEU A 41 -4.73 7.58 -6.82
N ALA A 42 -5.84 8.22 -6.48
CA ALA A 42 -7.12 8.01 -7.18
C ALA A 42 -7.44 9.11 -8.20
N ASN A 43 -6.83 10.29 -8.08
CA ASN A 43 -7.04 11.39 -9.00
C ASN A 43 -5.79 11.57 -9.87
N PRO A 44 -5.85 11.35 -11.19
CA PRO A 44 -4.71 11.52 -12.09
C PRO A 44 -4.14 12.95 -12.16
N LYS A 45 -4.84 13.94 -11.58
CA LYS A 45 -4.35 15.33 -11.46
C LYS A 45 -3.42 15.54 -10.25
N TYR A 46 -3.35 14.58 -9.33
CA TYR A 46 -2.39 14.54 -8.22
C TYR A 46 -1.26 13.57 -8.57
#